data_AF-A0A970X2L8-F1
#
_entry.id   AF-A0A970X2L8-F1
#
_cell.length_a   1.000
_cell.length_b   1.000
_cell.length_c   1.000
_cell.angle_alpha   90.00
_cell.angle_beta   90.00
_cell.angle_gamma   90.00
#
_symmetry.space_group_name_H-M   'P 1'
#
loop_
_entity.id
_entity.type
_entity.pdbx_description
1 polymer ?
#
loop_
_entity_poly.entity_id
_entity_poly.type
_entity_poly.pdbx_seq_one_letter_code
_entity_poly.pdbx_strand_id
1 'polypeptide(L)'
;MKTQRFLIVFVVTLMCAGVMADKTVTLHKKGGVKQTLMASDIDSITFGETASTVSIEGQAQKGPFVTGSSLTAYDLMEDLSPTGRSYNALIINNQGDFRLNNIGLSSGLASLRVDGYYFNEVLGESSSSPLTLYALTNLNDTGKTNINLMTHLEKPRVEYLMEQGTPFTQAKAQAQGEILAIFTAQADSLRCSERLSIVGSNNDDALLLAITTILQGYRTISDMTELLTDIAEDLRTDGTLDRADLGSAMLNHAVFLDAKAIRKNLKAKYSLTNPGFDALPFEQHLNRFINQSGYTVTESLIDYPTEGNYGVNILVPDDTLFLVKQSGFVSFAANVTKGLSLMVRITGLAQDTVTVYPDSLSWFPFFNCPRFAYAISGVQNWTMGKYDSKVNTQTFTCTESGRPCDLQMRFDPGPYTFEYYEKGLKNPTRIKHITVVQAPTN
;
A
#
# COMPACT_ATOMS: atom_id res chain seq x y z
N MET A 1 5.57 31.18 28.95
CA MET A 1 6.44 31.09 30.15
C MET A 1 5.90 30.02 31.10
N LYS A 2 6.29 28.76 30.93
CA LYS A 2 6.07 27.73 31.96
C LYS A 2 7.03 28.05 33.12
N THR A 3 6.50 28.29 34.30
CA THR A 3 7.28 28.54 35.51
C THR A 3 8.02 27.26 35.89
N GLN A 4 9.26 27.10 35.40
CA GLN A 4 10.20 26.13 35.97
C GLN A 4 10.43 26.54 37.42
N ARG A 5 9.77 25.85 38.35
CA ARG A 5 10.12 25.94 39.77
C ARG A 5 11.43 25.19 39.95
N PHE A 6 12.55 25.89 39.77
CA PHE A 6 13.83 25.41 40.26
C PHE A 6 13.70 25.24 41.77
N LEU A 7 13.70 23.99 42.25
CA LEU A 7 13.98 23.73 43.65
C LEU A 7 15.50 23.96 43.83
N ILE A 8 15.87 25.22 44.04
CA ILE A 8 17.22 25.58 44.46
C ILE A 8 17.36 25.10 45.90
N VAL A 9 17.83 23.87 46.07
CA VAL A 9 18.35 23.44 47.37
C VAL A 9 19.71 24.11 47.52
N PHE A 10 19.77 25.18 48.32
CA PHE A 10 21.03 25.70 48.83
C PHE A 10 21.68 24.60 49.68
N VAL A 11 22.44 23.69 49.05
CA VAL A 11 23.41 22.88 49.77
C VAL A 11 24.56 23.82 50.06
N VAL A 12 24.43 24.55 51.17
CA VAL A 12 25.51 25.33 51.73
C VAL A 12 26.65 24.35 51.98
N THR A 13 27.67 24.39 51.12
CA THR A 13 28.94 23.71 51.37
C THR A 13 29.63 24.44 52.51
N LEU A 14 29.24 24.18 53.75
CA LEU A 14 29.98 24.62 54.92
C LEU A 14 30.92 23.50 55.36
N MET A 15 31.95 23.24 54.55
CA MET A 15 33.18 22.69 55.09
C MET A 15 33.92 23.80 55.81
N CYS A 16 33.61 23.99 57.08
CA CYS A 16 34.57 24.47 58.06
C CYS A 16 34.28 23.76 59.38
N ALA A 17 35.33 23.13 59.91
CA ALA A 17 35.32 22.30 61.10
C ALA A 17 34.70 22.99 62.32
N GLY A 18 33.80 22.29 62.99
CA GLY A 18 33.25 22.66 64.30
C GLY A 18 31.96 23.50 64.22
N VAL A 19 30.96 23.09 64.99
CA VAL A 19 29.68 23.80 65.24
C VAL A 19 28.56 23.56 64.22
N MET A 20 28.06 22.32 64.14
CA MET A 20 26.77 21.99 63.49
C MET A 20 25.89 21.02 64.31
N ALA A 21 26.22 20.71 65.57
CA ALA A 21 25.51 19.67 66.35
C ALA A 21 24.02 19.97 66.61
N ASP A 22 23.61 21.24 66.60
CA ASP A 22 22.25 21.66 67.00
C ASP A 22 21.37 22.19 65.85
N LYS A 23 21.75 21.97 64.58
CA LYS A 23 20.97 22.45 63.43
C LYS A 23 20.11 21.35 62.81
N THR A 24 18.93 21.73 62.33
CA THR A 24 17.99 20.83 61.66
C THR A 24 17.84 21.16 60.18
N VAL A 25 17.55 20.13 59.38
CA VAL A 25 17.17 20.23 57.98
C VAL A 25 15.71 19.79 57.85
N THR A 26 14.84 20.65 57.32
CA THR A 26 13.43 20.34 57.11
C THR A 26 13.09 20.21 55.62
N LEU A 27 12.69 19.01 55.20
CA LEU A 27 12.10 18.75 53.89
C LEU A 27 10.59 18.99 53.92
N HIS A 28 10.12 19.88 53.06
CA HIS A 28 8.70 20.11 52.80
C HIS A 28 8.26 19.27 51.60
N LYS A 29 7.49 18.20 51.84
CA LYS A 29 6.96 17.31 50.79
C LYS A 29 5.63 17.85 50.23
N LYS A 30 5.31 17.45 48.99
CA LYS A 30 4.01 17.73 48.36
C LYS A 30 2.88 17.18 49.25
N GLY A 31 1.82 17.96 49.45
CA GLY A 31 0.73 17.60 50.38
C GLY A 31 0.91 18.09 51.82
N GLY A 32 1.90 18.94 52.10
CA GLY A 32 2.07 19.60 53.40
C GLY A 32 2.80 18.76 54.46
N VAL A 33 3.23 17.56 54.11
CA VAL A 33 4.02 16.69 54.99
C VAL A 33 5.42 17.26 55.16
N LYS A 34 5.85 17.45 56.41
CA LYS A 34 7.21 17.91 56.75
C LYS A 34 8.02 16.78 57.36
N GLN A 35 9.28 16.69 56.99
CA GLN A 35 10.25 15.80 57.63
C GLN A 35 11.45 16.62 58.08
N THR A 36 11.72 16.62 59.38
CA THR A 36 12.86 17.33 59.99
C THR A 36 13.86 16.31 60.50
N LEU A 37 15.13 16.49 60.16
CA LEU A 37 16.24 15.65 60.58
C LEU A 37 17.32 16.52 61.23
N MET A 38 18.06 15.99 62.20
CA MET A 38 19.25 16.65 62.70
C MET A 38 20.31 16.62 61.60
N ALA A 39 21.03 17.72 61.41
CA ALA A 39 22.08 17.81 60.40
C ALA A 39 23.22 16.80 60.67
N SER A 40 23.42 16.40 61.94
CA SER A 40 24.36 15.36 62.36
C SER A 40 24.02 13.97 61.85
N ASP A 41 22.77 13.73 61.46
CA ASP A 41 22.25 12.40 61.13
C ASP A 41 22.16 12.20 59.60
N ILE A 42 22.71 13.13 58.80
CA ILE A 42 22.65 13.12 57.34
C ILE A 42 24.05 12.95 56.76
N ASP A 43 24.34 11.75 56.22
CA ASP A 43 25.60 11.49 55.52
C ASP A 43 25.60 12.00 54.07
N SER A 44 24.47 11.88 53.37
CA SER A 44 24.31 12.39 51.99
C SER A 44 22.84 12.57 51.60
N ILE A 45 22.58 13.42 50.60
CA ILE A 45 21.28 13.56 49.94
C ILE A 45 21.47 13.21 48.47
N THR A 46 20.85 12.12 48.03
CA THR A 46 20.87 11.68 46.63
C THR A 46 19.52 11.89 45.98
N PHE A 47 19.50 12.46 44.78
CA PHE A 47 18.30 12.48 43.93
C PHE A 47 18.33 11.25 43.02
N GLY A 48 17.36 10.36 43.17
CA GLY A 48 17.13 9.28 42.22
C GLY A 48 16.05 9.68 41.22
N GLU A 49 16.29 9.49 39.93
CA GLU A 49 15.20 9.43 38.96
C GLU A 49 14.49 8.09 39.17
N THR A 50 13.25 8.11 39.64
CA THR A 50 12.34 6.99 39.37
C THR A 50 12.06 7.02 37.87
N ALA A 51 12.86 6.29 37.08
CA ALA A 51 12.58 6.09 35.67
C ALA A 51 11.21 5.40 35.57
N SER A 52 10.17 6.15 35.23
CA SER A 52 8.88 5.59 34.89
C SER A 52 9.06 4.79 33.61
N THR A 53 9.10 3.47 33.73
CA THR A 53 9.20 2.60 32.57
C THR A 53 7.81 2.33 32.01
N VAL A 54 7.69 2.29 30.69
CA VAL A 54 6.45 1.96 29.98
C VAL A 54 6.59 0.59 29.30
N SER A 55 5.46 -0.05 29.02
CA SER A 55 5.40 -1.19 28.10
C SER A 55 4.49 -0.83 26.93
N ILE A 56 4.94 -1.11 25.71
CA ILE A 56 4.20 -0.87 24.47
C ILE A 56 3.82 -2.21 23.87
N GLU A 57 2.57 -2.31 23.42
CA GLU A 57 2.09 -3.39 22.55
C GLU A 57 1.44 -2.75 21.33
N GLY A 58 1.53 -3.42 20.18
CA GLY A 58 1.00 -2.90 18.93
C GLY A 58 1.16 -3.87 17.78
N GLN A 59 0.73 -3.43 16.60
CA GLN A 59 0.83 -4.20 15.37
C GLN A 59 1.52 -3.38 14.28
N ALA A 60 2.48 -3.97 13.59
CA ALA A 60 3.05 -3.43 12.37
C ALA A 60 2.27 -3.95 11.15
N GLN A 61 1.58 -3.05 10.45
CA GLN A 61 0.54 -3.39 9.48
C GLN A 61 0.57 -2.51 8.23
N LYS A 62 1.01 -3.13 7.13
CA LYS A 62 0.67 -2.80 5.74
C LYS A 62 -0.29 -3.89 5.25
N GLY A 63 0.22 -5.09 5.07
CA GLY A 63 -0.37 -6.28 5.69
C GLY A 63 0.41 -6.63 6.95
N PRO A 64 0.10 -7.71 7.67
CA PRO A 64 0.88 -8.10 8.84
C PRO A 64 2.34 -8.29 8.45
N PHE A 65 3.24 -7.61 9.16
CA PHE A 65 4.67 -7.88 9.05
C PHE A 65 4.96 -9.31 9.50
N VAL A 66 5.93 -9.96 8.85
CA VAL A 66 6.27 -11.36 9.09
C VAL A 66 7.02 -11.49 10.42
N THR A 67 6.76 -12.59 11.14
CA THR A 67 7.49 -12.95 12.36
C THR A 67 9.00 -12.85 12.16
N GLY A 68 9.71 -12.24 13.10
CA GLY A 68 11.16 -12.03 13.02
C GLY A 68 11.58 -10.75 12.32
N SER A 69 10.65 -9.96 11.74
CA SER A 69 10.95 -8.59 11.29
C SER A 69 11.42 -7.72 12.46
N SER A 70 12.30 -6.76 12.18
CA SER A 70 12.94 -5.94 13.21
C SER A 70 12.06 -4.76 13.61
N LEU A 71 11.98 -4.49 14.91
CA LEU A 71 11.36 -3.28 15.46
C LEU A 71 12.38 -2.54 16.33
N THR A 72 12.53 -1.24 16.11
CA THR A 72 13.30 -0.35 16.97
C THR A 72 12.44 0.82 17.42
N ALA A 73 12.43 1.10 18.73
CA ALA A 73 11.88 2.32 19.29
C ALA A 73 13.03 3.25 19.69
N TYR A 74 13.08 4.44 19.12
CA TYR A 74 14.03 5.50 19.45
C TYR A 74 13.39 6.48 20.43
N ASP A 75 14.04 6.70 21.57
CA ASP A 75 13.63 7.69 22.56
C ASP A 75 13.97 9.10 22.09
N LEU A 76 13.03 10.03 22.26
CA LEU A 76 13.11 11.40 21.76
C LEU A 76 12.93 12.43 22.89
N MET A 77 13.52 13.60 22.69
CA MET A 77 13.25 14.80 23.47
C MET A 77 11.92 15.45 23.03
N GLU A 78 11.47 16.48 23.77
CA GLU A 78 10.23 17.23 23.45
C GLU A 78 10.27 17.90 22.06
N ASP A 79 11.47 18.20 21.54
CA ASP A 79 11.71 18.79 20.22
C ASP A 79 11.96 17.76 19.11
N LEU A 80 11.69 16.48 19.38
CA LEU A 80 11.94 15.32 18.51
C LEU A 80 13.42 15.00 18.26
N SER A 81 14.36 15.68 18.91
CA SER A 81 15.77 15.30 18.81
C SER A 81 16.03 13.94 19.48
N PRO A 82 16.89 13.09 18.90
CA PRO A 82 17.17 11.76 19.44
C PRO A 82 17.97 11.87 20.73
N THR A 83 17.62 11.06 21.74
CA THR A 83 18.39 10.99 23.00
C THR A 83 19.61 10.07 22.92
N GLY A 84 19.67 9.26 21.86
CA GLY A 84 20.65 8.18 21.68
C GLY A 84 20.23 6.85 22.33
N ARG A 85 19.12 6.80 23.06
CA ARG A 85 18.57 5.54 23.60
C ARG A 85 17.65 4.88 22.59
N SER A 86 17.79 3.57 22.43
CA SER A 86 16.93 2.77 21.56
C SER A 86 16.59 1.42 22.19
N TYR A 87 15.39 0.93 21.90
CA TYR A 87 14.89 -0.36 22.37
C TYR A 87 14.55 -1.24 21.16
N ASN A 88 15.04 -2.47 21.15
CA ASN A 88 14.82 -3.39 20.04
C ASN A 88 13.85 -4.50 20.44
N ALA A 89 12.99 -4.88 19.51
CA ALA A 89 12.15 -6.07 19.59
C ALA A 89 12.05 -6.72 18.21
N LEU A 90 11.38 -7.85 18.16
CA LEU A 90 11.01 -8.52 16.91
C LEU A 90 9.48 -8.57 16.83
N ILE A 91 8.97 -8.63 15.61
CA ILE A 91 7.59 -9.04 15.36
C ILE A 91 7.43 -10.49 15.84
N ILE A 92 6.50 -10.72 16.77
CA ILE A 92 6.40 -11.98 17.54
C ILE A 92 5.48 -13.01 16.88
N ASN A 93 4.69 -12.62 15.88
CA ASN A 93 3.79 -13.53 15.19
C ASN A 93 3.45 -13.05 13.76
N ASN A 94 2.72 -13.89 13.03
CA ASN A 94 2.36 -13.63 11.63
C ASN A 94 1.16 -12.67 11.46
N GLN A 95 0.74 -12.01 12.55
CA GLN A 95 -0.29 -10.96 12.60
C GLN A 95 0.33 -9.56 12.69
N GLY A 96 1.66 -9.48 12.77
CA GLY A 96 2.41 -8.24 12.90
C GLY A 96 2.53 -7.75 14.33
N ASP A 97 2.18 -8.57 15.34
CA ASP A 97 2.20 -8.13 16.74
C ASP A 97 3.63 -7.92 17.22
N PHE A 98 3.82 -6.95 18.11
CA PHE A 98 5.06 -6.72 18.82
C PHE A 98 4.81 -6.28 20.26
N ARG A 99 5.85 -6.42 21.09
CA ARG A 99 5.85 -5.91 22.46
C ARG A 99 7.24 -5.43 22.88
N LEU A 100 7.28 -4.27 23.51
CA LEU A 100 8.45 -3.70 24.16
C LEU A 100 8.11 -3.49 25.64
N ASN A 101 8.92 -4.03 26.54
CA ASN A 101 8.70 -3.93 27.98
C ASN A 101 9.78 -3.08 28.63
N ASN A 102 9.42 -2.40 29.71
CA ASN A 102 10.35 -1.69 30.58
C ASN A 102 11.21 -0.63 29.86
N ILE A 103 10.62 0.13 28.93
CA ILE A 103 11.33 1.21 28.22
C ILE A 103 11.32 2.48 29.06
N GLY A 104 12.46 3.17 29.15
CA GLY A 104 12.58 4.46 29.82
C GLY A 104 12.54 5.58 28.78
N LEU A 105 11.62 6.52 28.94
CA LEU A 105 11.42 7.61 27.98
C LEU A 105 11.79 8.95 28.60
N SER A 106 12.45 9.79 27.81
CA SER A 106 12.91 11.11 28.26
C SER A 106 11.81 12.16 28.21
N SER A 107 10.99 12.16 27.16
CA SER A 107 9.83 13.05 27.00
C SER A 107 8.48 12.32 26.88
N GLY A 108 8.50 11.00 26.75
CA GLY A 108 7.37 10.18 26.34
C GLY A 108 7.20 10.06 24.83
N LEU A 109 7.83 10.94 24.05
CA LEU A 109 7.84 10.85 22.59
C LEU A 109 8.83 9.79 22.13
N ALA A 110 8.44 9.03 21.11
CA ALA A 110 9.29 8.03 20.48
C ALA A 110 9.05 7.94 18.97
N SER A 111 10.10 7.60 18.24
CA SER A 111 10.00 7.17 16.84
C SER A 111 10.10 5.64 16.81
N LEU A 112 9.03 4.98 16.39
CA LEU A 112 9.05 3.55 16.08
C LEU A 112 9.49 3.34 14.64
N ARG A 113 10.31 2.33 14.40
CA ARG A 113 10.76 1.88 13.08
C ARG A 113 10.55 0.37 13.00
N VAL A 114 9.76 -0.09 12.04
CA VAL A 114 9.68 -1.51 11.69
C VAL A 114 10.36 -1.72 10.34
N ASP A 115 11.11 -2.80 10.21
CA ASP A 115 11.82 -3.17 9.00
C ASP A 115 11.71 -4.68 8.76
N GLY A 116 11.17 -5.07 7.60
CA GLY A 116 11.07 -6.47 7.24
C GLY A 116 10.03 -6.76 6.16
N TYR A 117 9.80 -8.05 5.93
CA TYR A 117 8.81 -8.53 4.96
C TYR A 117 7.40 -8.40 5.51
N TYR A 118 6.43 -8.19 4.63
CA TYR A 118 5.02 -8.05 4.97
C TYR A 118 4.16 -8.88 4.03
N PHE A 119 2.92 -9.17 4.43
CA PHE A 119 1.96 -9.81 3.53
C PHE A 119 1.33 -8.76 2.59
N ASN A 120 1.43 -8.94 1.28
CA ASN A 120 0.76 -8.08 0.30
C ASN A 120 -0.68 -8.56 0.10
N GLU A 121 -1.63 -7.78 0.62
CA GLU A 121 -3.06 -8.02 0.57
C GLU A 121 -3.64 -8.02 -0.87
N VAL A 122 -3.02 -7.27 -1.78
CA VAL A 122 -3.43 -7.18 -3.20
C VAL A 122 -3.10 -8.46 -3.94
N LEU A 123 -1.86 -8.96 -3.81
CA LEU A 123 -1.41 -10.17 -4.49
C LEU A 123 -1.73 -11.46 -3.73
N GLY A 124 -1.99 -11.38 -2.42
CA GLY A 124 -2.23 -12.53 -1.56
C GLY A 124 -0.99 -13.35 -1.23
N GLU A 125 0.20 -12.74 -1.33
CA GLU A 125 1.50 -13.38 -1.10
C GLU A 125 2.39 -12.53 -0.18
N SER A 126 3.46 -13.12 0.36
CA SER A 126 4.49 -12.34 1.07
C SER A 126 5.25 -11.43 0.11
N SER A 127 5.66 -10.27 0.59
CA SER A 127 6.48 -9.33 -0.16
C SER A 127 7.79 -9.98 -0.63
N SER A 128 8.28 -9.61 -1.81
CA SER A 128 9.56 -10.10 -2.36
C SER A 128 10.78 -9.34 -1.81
N SER A 129 10.54 -8.26 -1.06
CA SER A 129 11.56 -7.39 -0.48
C SER A 129 11.06 -6.79 0.84
N PRO A 130 11.95 -6.35 1.73
CA PRO A 130 11.54 -5.69 2.96
C PRO A 130 10.99 -4.29 2.71
N LEU A 131 10.17 -3.81 3.64
CA LEU A 131 9.67 -2.44 3.72
C LEU A 131 10.02 -1.88 5.09
N THR A 132 10.47 -0.62 5.14
CA THR A 132 10.61 0.12 6.40
C THR A 132 9.41 1.03 6.59
N LEU A 133 8.74 0.96 7.75
CA LEU A 133 7.71 1.93 8.15
C LEU A 133 8.09 2.62 9.46
N TYR A 134 7.54 3.81 9.64
CA TYR A 134 7.79 4.64 10.82
C TYR A 134 6.48 5.03 11.49
N ALA A 135 6.54 5.30 12.79
CA ALA A 135 5.48 5.97 13.53
C ALA A 135 6.10 6.92 14.55
N LEU A 136 5.69 8.18 14.54
CA LEU A 136 6.04 9.14 15.57
C LEU A 136 4.88 9.24 16.56
N THR A 137 5.12 8.93 17.84
CA THR A 137 4.07 8.66 18.82
C THR A 137 4.41 9.16 20.22
N ASN A 138 3.38 9.45 21.01
CA ASN A 138 3.50 9.72 22.45
C ASN A 138 3.11 8.48 23.24
N LEU A 139 4.08 7.84 23.88
CA LEU A 139 3.90 6.59 24.61
C LEU A 139 3.46 6.78 26.06
N ASN A 140 3.31 8.03 26.52
CA ASN A 140 2.56 8.29 27.74
C ASN A 140 1.06 8.00 27.55
N ASP A 141 0.58 7.97 26.30
CA ASP A 141 -0.81 7.68 25.99
C ASP A 141 -1.07 6.16 26.09
N THR A 142 -2.03 5.80 26.94
CA THR A 142 -2.33 4.39 27.20
C THR A 142 -2.99 3.71 25.99
N GLY A 143 -2.60 2.48 25.69
CA GLY A 143 -3.22 1.63 24.66
C GLY A 143 -2.26 1.14 23.58
N LYS A 144 -2.81 0.45 22.58
CA LYS A 144 -2.03 -0.17 21.50
C LYS A 144 -1.46 0.87 20.54
N THR A 145 -0.18 0.76 20.20
CA THR A 145 0.49 1.68 19.26
C THR A 145 0.88 0.94 18.00
N ASN A 146 0.04 1.02 16.97
CA ASN A 146 0.27 0.39 15.68
C ASN A 146 1.19 1.24 14.79
N ILE A 147 1.89 0.57 13.89
CA ILE A 147 2.67 1.18 12.81
C ILE A 147 1.98 0.81 11.50
N ASN A 148 1.62 1.80 10.70
CA ASN A 148 0.95 1.59 9.41
C ASN A 148 1.38 2.65 8.38
N LEU A 149 0.79 2.63 7.18
CA LEU A 149 1.16 3.60 6.15
C LEU A 149 0.77 5.04 6.50
N MET A 150 -0.31 5.27 7.25
CA MET A 150 -0.66 6.62 7.69
C MET A 150 0.38 7.14 8.69
N THR A 151 0.75 6.34 9.69
CA THR A 151 1.78 6.76 10.67
C THR A 151 3.13 7.07 10.02
N HIS A 152 3.42 6.39 8.90
CA HIS A 152 4.63 6.61 8.11
C HIS A 152 4.57 7.94 7.34
N LEU A 153 3.48 8.18 6.60
CA LEU A 153 3.27 9.43 5.85
C LEU A 153 3.19 10.66 6.76
N GLU A 154 2.66 10.52 7.98
CA GLU A 154 2.55 11.61 8.95
C GLU A 154 3.90 12.11 9.43
N LYS A 155 4.93 11.26 9.50
CA LYS A 155 6.18 11.55 10.22
C LYS A 155 6.87 12.83 9.72
N PRO A 156 7.18 13.00 8.42
CA PRO A 156 7.86 14.21 7.95
C PRO A 156 7.03 15.48 8.15
N ARG A 157 5.71 15.38 8.01
CA ARG A 157 4.78 16.49 8.23
C ARG A 157 4.73 16.91 9.69
N VAL A 158 4.68 15.96 10.62
CA VAL A 158 4.70 16.26 12.06
C VAL A 158 6.02 16.88 12.48
N GLU A 159 7.15 16.37 11.98
CA GLU A 159 8.47 16.95 12.22
C GLU A 159 8.51 18.41 11.77
N TYR A 160 8.08 18.70 10.55
CA TYR A 160 8.00 20.07 10.04
C TYR A 160 7.09 20.99 10.89
N LEU A 161 5.89 20.52 11.23
CA LEU A 161 4.95 21.32 12.03
C LEU A 161 5.50 21.64 13.43
N MET A 162 6.23 20.72 14.05
CA MET A 162 6.88 20.94 15.33
C MET A 162 8.06 21.91 15.24
N GLU A 163 8.84 21.86 14.17
CA GLU A 163 9.87 22.87 13.88
C GLU A 163 9.26 24.28 13.75
N GLN A 164 8.04 24.40 13.21
CA GLN A 164 7.29 25.66 13.16
C GLN A 164 6.63 26.04 14.50
N GLY A 165 6.81 25.25 15.56
CA GLY A 165 6.31 25.53 16.91
C GLY A 165 4.92 24.94 17.22
N THR A 166 4.36 24.11 16.34
CA THR A 166 3.08 23.44 16.58
C THR A 166 3.27 22.33 17.63
N PRO A 167 2.44 22.26 18.70
CA PRO A 167 2.55 21.18 19.67
C PRO A 167 2.31 19.79 19.07
N PHE A 168 3.03 18.77 19.53
CA PHE A 168 2.98 17.40 18.99
C PHE A 168 1.57 16.86 18.71
N THR A 169 0.65 16.94 19.68
CA THR A 169 -0.73 16.44 19.50
C THR A 169 -1.49 17.19 18.40
N GLN A 170 -1.28 18.50 18.26
CA GLN A 170 -1.91 19.29 17.20
C GLN A 170 -1.26 18.98 15.84
N ALA A 171 0.06 18.86 15.80
CA ALA A 171 0.79 18.48 14.60
C ALA A 171 0.35 17.11 14.06
N LYS A 172 0.15 16.12 14.96
CA LYS A 172 -0.40 14.81 14.62
C LYS A 172 -1.81 14.89 14.03
N ALA A 173 -2.72 15.60 14.69
CA ALA A 173 -4.10 15.74 14.22
C ALA A 173 -4.16 16.47 12.85
N GLN A 174 -3.33 17.50 12.66
CA GLN A 174 -3.23 18.24 11.41
C GLN A 174 -2.70 17.35 10.28
N ALA A 175 -1.54 16.70 10.46
CA ALA A 175 -0.94 15.82 9.46
C ALA A 175 -1.89 14.68 9.06
N GLN A 176 -2.59 14.09 10.04
CA GLN A 176 -3.58 13.05 9.80
C GLN A 176 -4.74 13.56 8.93
N GLY A 177 -5.29 14.74 9.24
CA GLY A 177 -6.37 15.34 8.46
C GLY A 177 -5.97 15.68 7.03
N GLU A 178 -4.76 16.21 6.85
CA GLU A 178 -4.16 16.52 5.55
C GLU A 178 -3.99 15.26 4.68
N ILE A 179 -3.46 14.16 5.24
CA ILE A 179 -3.35 12.88 4.54
C ILE A 179 -4.73 12.32 4.17
N LEU A 180 -5.71 12.40 5.07
CA LEU A 180 -7.07 11.92 4.80
C LEU A 180 -7.74 12.68 3.64
N ALA A 181 -7.46 13.97 3.48
CA ALA A 181 -8.03 14.79 2.43
C ALA A 181 -7.65 14.27 1.03
N ILE A 182 -6.41 13.77 0.86
CA ILE A 182 -5.92 13.13 -0.37
C ILE A 182 -6.83 11.96 -0.79
N PHE A 183 -7.32 11.20 0.21
CA PHE A 183 -8.16 10.03 -0.01
C PHE A 183 -9.65 10.34 0.07
N THR A 184 -10.06 11.62 -0.08
CA THR A 184 -11.47 12.06 -0.04
C THR A 184 -12.19 11.70 1.27
N ALA A 185 -11.45 11.67 2.37
CA ALA A 185 -11.95 11.37 3.70
C ALA A 185 -11.87 12.59 4.63
N GLN A 186 -12.73 12.63 5.64
CA GLN A 186 -12.78 13.69 6.65
C GLN A 186 -12.30 13.15 8.00
N ALA A 187 -11.66 14.02 8.78
CA ALA A 187 -11.05 13.66 10.06
C ALA A 187 -11.98 13.77 11.28
N ASP A 188 -13.19 14.31 11.13
CA ASP A 188 -14.01 14.87 12.22
C ASP A 188 -14.48 13.88 13.31
N SER A 189 -14.08 12.61 13.21
CA SER A 189 -14.20 11.62 14.29
C SER A 189 -13.18 10.49 14.21
N LEU A 190 -12.10 10.63 13.43
CA LEU A 190 -11.15 9.54 13.23
C LEU A 190 -10.28 9.36 14.48
N ARG A 191 -10.08 8.12 14.90
CA ARG A 191 -9.07 7.80 15.92
C ARG A 191 -7.66 8.10 15.38
N CYS A 192 -6.70 8.38 16.26
CA CYS A 192 -5.30 8.56 15.88
C CYS A 192 -4.80 7.38 15.05
N SER A 193 -3.92 7.64 14.08
CA SER A 193 -3.40 6.65 13.13
C SER A 193 -2.78 5.42 13.81
N GLU A 194 -2.14 5.57 14.97
CA GLU A 194 -1.58 4.45 15.75
C GLU A 194 -2.65 3.55 16.39
N ARG A 195 -3.92 3.95 16.37
CA ARG A 195 -5.05 3.17 16.91
C ARG A 195 -5.83 2.45 15.81
N LEU A 196 -5.50 2.72 14.55
CA LEU A 196 -6.10 2.09 13.39
C LEU A 196 -5.45 0.73 13.12
N SER A 197 -6.25 -0.23 12.64
CA SER A 197 -5.78 -1.55 12.25
C SER A 197 -6.52 -2.04 11.01
N ILE A 198 -5.82 -2.61 10.05
CA ILE A 198 -6.43 -3.19 8.83
C ILE A 198 -7.32 -4.42 9.12
N VAL A 199 -7.22 -4.96 10.34
CA VAL A 199 -8.03 -6.09 10.84
C VAL A 199 -8.92 -5.71 12.02
N GLY A 200 -9.14 -4.40 12.21
CA GLY A 200 -10.08 -3.90 13.19
C GLY A 200 -11.54 -4.10 12.75
N SER A 201 -12.46 -3.38 13.38
CA SER A 201 -13.90 -3.65 13.28
C SER A 201 -14.78 -2.43 12.98
N ASN A 202 -14.20 -1.24 12.83
CA ASN A 202 -14.94 0.00 12.61
C ASN A 202 -14.62 0.65 11.26
N ASN A 203 -15.34 1.73 10.96
CA ASN A 203 -15.21 2.43 9.69
C ASN A 203 -13.81 3.04 9.47
N ASP A 204 -13.14 3.50 10.53
CA ASP A 204 -11.79 4.07 10.44
C ASP A 204 -10.77 2.99 10.02
N ASP A 205 -10.96 1.76 10.51
CA ASP A 205 -10.14 0.60 10.14
C ASP A 205 -10.35 0.20 8.67
N ALA A 206 -11.60 0.27 8.18
CA ALA A 206 -11.92 0.07 6.77
C ALA A 206 -11.31 1.17 5.88
N LEU A 207 -11.27 2.42 6.35
CA LEU A 207 -10.60 3.52 5.67
C LEU A 207 -9.09 3.30 5.60
N LEU A 208 -8.44 2.90 6.70
CA LEU A 208 -7.02 2.53 6.69
C LEU A 208 -6.75 1.43 5.66
N LEU A 209 -7.60 0.40 5.60
CA LEU A 209 -7.46 -0.67 4.62
C LEU A 209 -7.56 -0.15 3.18
N ALA A 210 -8.50 0.77 2.90
CA ALA A 210 -8.60 1.40 1.58
C ALA A 210 -7.34 2.20 1.21
N ILE A 211 -6.87 3.08 2.10
CA ILE A 211 -5.65 3.88 1.90
C ILE A 211 -4.46 2.98 1.61
N THR A 212 -4.30 1.96 2.46
CA THR A 212 -3.20 1.00 2.40
C THR A 212 -3.19 0.23 1.08
N THR A 213 -4.38 -0.16 0.61
CA THR A 213 -4.59 -0.89 -0.62
C THR A 213 -4.34 -0.01 -1.86
N ILE A 214 -4.80 1.25 -1.84
CA ILE A 214 -4.58 2.22 -2.94
C ILE A 214 -3.08 2.50 -3.12
N LEU A 215 -2.37 2.70 -2.01
CA LEU A 215 -0.91 2.92 -2.01
C LEU A 215 -0.17 1.67 -2.51
N GLN A 216 -0.61 0.46 -2.11
CA GLN A 216 -0.05 -0.81 -2.63
C GLN A 216 -0.18 -0.91 -4.15
N GLY A 217 -1.41 -0.74 -4.64
CA GLY A 217 -1.78 -1.14 -6.00
C GLY A 217 -1.23 -2.52 -6.38
N TYR A 218 -0.87 -2.63 -7.66
CA TYR A 218 -0.12 -3.74 -8.24
C TYR A 218 1.37 -3.37 -8.43
N ARG A 219 1.86 -2.41 -7.63
CA ARG A 219 3.22 -1.89 -7.73
C ARG A 219 4.24 -2.88 -7.20
N THR A 220 5.48 -2.75 -7.67
CA THR A 220 6.59 -3.35 -6.95
C THR A 220 6.82 -2.62 -5.62
N ILE A 221 7.59 -3.24 -4.73
CA ILE A 221 7.90 -2.62 -3.43
C ILE A 221 8.75 -1.36 -3.63
N SER A 222 9.63 -1.36 -4.63
CA SER A 222 10.44 -0.19 -4.99
C SER A 222 9.53 0.98 -5.38
N ASP A 223 8.61 0.78 -6.33
CA ASP A 223 7.73 1.86 -6.80
C ASP A 223 6.78 2.33 -5.68
N MET A 224 6.36 1.43 -4.79
CA MET A 224 5.56 1.83 -3.62
C MET A 224 6.38 2.68 -2.64
N THR A 225 7.64 2.31 -2.36
CA THR A 225 8.51 3.10 -1.48
C THR A 225 8.83 4.47 -2.07
N GLU A 226 9.07 4.54 -3.37
CA GLU A 226 9.23 5.80 -4.11
C GLU A 226 7.97 6.66 -3.99
N LEU A 227 6.80 6.12 -4.30
CA LEU A 227 5.51 6.81 -4.16
C LEU A 227 5.29 7.35 -2.73
N LEU A 228 5.56 6.55 -1.70
CA LEU A 228 5.41 6.98 -0.31
C LEU A 228 6.36 8.13 0.05
N THR A 229 7.59 8.08 -0.46
CA THR A 229 8.60 9.13 -0.23
C THR A 229 8.18 10.42 -0.92
N ASP A 230 7.77 10.33 -2.19
CA ASP A 230 7.33 11.47 -2.99
C ASP A 230 6.08 12.14 -2.40
N ILE A 231 5.10 11.35 -1.94
CA ILE A 231 3.92 11.89 -1.25
C ILE A 231 4.33 12.58 0.05
N ALA A 232 5.21 11.95 0.86
CA ALA A 232 5.59 12.52 2.15
C ALA A 232 6.39 13.82 2.01
N GLU A 233 7.23 13.94 0.97
CA GLU A 233 7.96 15.18 0.65
C GLU A 233 7.03 16.28 0.12
N ASP A 234 6.07 15.95 -0.75
CA ASP A 234 5.09 16.92 -1.28
C ASP A 234 4.27 17.51 -0.12
N LEU A 235 3.79 16.66 0.79
CA LEU A 235 2.99 17.09 1.94
C LEU A 235 3.78 17.86 2.99
N ARG A 236 5.11 17.76 3.01
CA ARG A 236 5.93 18.11 4.18
C ARG A 236 5.68 19.55 4.66
N THR A 237 5.64 20.51 3.73
CA THR A 237 5.63 21.94 4.07
C THR A 237 4.25 22.58 4.15
N ASP A 238 3.28 22.14 3.36
CA ASP A 238 1.94 22.75 3.26
C ASP A 238 0.81 21.77 3.59
N GLY A 239 1.07 20.46 3.58
CA GLY A 239 0.06 19.44 3.83
C GLY A 239 -0.86 19.18 2.63
N THR A 240 -0.48 19.63 1.44
CA THR A 240 -1.26 19.42 0.20
C THR A 240 -0.53 18.47 -0.75
N LEU A 241 -1.28 17.58 -1.41
CA LEU A 241 -0.74 16.77 -2.51
C LEU A 241 -0.96 17.53 -3.82
N ASP A 242 -0.04 18.42 -4.15
CA ASP A 242 -0.09 19.29 -5.32
C ASP A 242 0.41 18.59 -6.60
N ARG A 243 1.23 17.55 -6.44
CA ARG A 243 1.69 16.70 -7.54
C ARG A 243 0.58 15.78 -8.08
N ALA A 244 -0.10 16.25 -9.11
CA ALA A 244 -1.17 15.52 -9.79
C ALA A 244 -0.74 14.17 -10.39
N ASP A 245 0.54 14.01 -10.73
CA ASP A 245 1.12 12.75 -11.20
C ASP A 245 1.11 11.67 -10.12
N LEU A 246 1.35 12.02 -8.84
CA LEU A 246 1.27 11.07 -7.72
C LEU A 246 -0.18 10.63 -7.45
N GLY A 247 -1.13 11.57 -7.52
CA GLY A 247 -2.56 11.28 -7.43
C GLY A 247 -3.05 10.38 -8.57
N SER A 248 -2.61 10.68 -9.80
CA SER A 248 -2.90 9.87 -10.99
C SER A 248 -2.27 8.49 -10.88
N ALA A 249 -1.03 8.39 -10.39
CA ALA A 249 -0.39 7.10 -10.14
C ALA A 249 -1.26 6.25 -9.20
N MET A 250 -1.71 6.80 -8.05
CA MET A 250 -2.64 6.11 -7.15
C MET A 250 -3.92 5.66 -7.86
N LEU A 251 -4.53 6.53 -8.66
CA LEU A 251 -5.77 6.24 -9.39
C LEU A 251 -5.59 5.15 -10.46
N ASN A 252 -4.47 5.17 -11.21
CA ASN A 252 -4.14 4.18 -12.24
C ASN A 252 -4.20 2.76 -11.70
N HIS A 253 -3.77 2.54 -10.45
CA HIS A 253 -3.92 1.25 -9.80
C HIS A 253 -5.29 1.06 -9.13
N ALA A 254 -5.85 2.10 -8.52
CA ALA A 254 -7.10 2.00 -7.78
C ALA A 254 -8.24 1.43 -8.63
N VAL A 255 -8.34 1.84 -9.90
CA VAL A 255 -9.38 1.37 -10.83
C VAL A 255 -9.27 -0.12 -11.19
N PHE A 256 -8.13 -0.78 -10.91
CA PHE A 256 -7.91 -2.21 -11.15
C PHE A 256 -8.09 -3.08 -9.90
N LEU A 257 -8.22 -2.50 -8.71
CA LEU A 257 -8.31 -3.26 -7.46
C LEU A 257 -9.62 -4.06 -7.35
N ASP A 258 -9.50 -5.36 -7.08
CA ASP A 258 -10.62 -6.21 -6.69
C ASP A 258 -10.71 -6.31 -5.17
N ALA A 259 -11.51 -5.44 -4.57
CA ALA A 259 -11.70 -5.42 -3.12
C ALA A 259 -12.21 -6.75 -2.55
N LYS A 260 -13.00 -7.52 -3.31
CA LYS A 260 -13.48 -8.84 -2.86
C LYS A 260 -12.34 -9.85 -2.81
N ALA A 261 -11.46 -9.86 -3.82
CA ALA A 261 -10.26 -10.69 -3.82
C ALA A 261 -9.32 -10.32 -2.66
N ILE A 262 -9.13 -9.03 -2.41
CA ILE A 262 -8.26 -8.51 -1.35
C ILE A 262 -8.78 -8.93 0.04
N ARG A 263 -10.08 -8.79 0.29
CA ARG A 263 -10.71 -9.26 1.52
C ARG A 263 -10.57 -10.78 1.69
N LYS A 264 -10.68 -11.54 0.59
CA LYS A 264 -10.44 -13.00 0.60
C LYS A 264 -8.98 -13.33 0.94
N ASN A 265 -8.02 -12.59 0.41
CA ASN A 265 -6.60 -12.77 0.69
C ASN A 265 -6.29 -12.52 2.17
N LEU A 266 -6.78 -11.40 2.73
CA LEU A 266 -6.66 -11.09 4.15
C LEU A 266 -7.32 -12.17 5.01
N LYS A 267 -8.54 -12.60 4.65
CA LYS A 267 -9.21 -13.69 5.33
C LYS A 267 -8.34 -14.95 5.38
N ALA A 268 -7.83 -15.38 4.23
CA ALA A 268 -6.97 -16.55 4.14
C ALA A 268 -5.71 -16.42 5.03
N LYS A 269 -5.09 -15.23 5.08
CA LYS A 269 -3.91 -14.96 5.92
C LYS A 269 -4.21 -15.05 7.42
N TYR A 270 -5.30 -14.44 7.88
CA TYR A 270 -5.61 -14.32 9.31
C TYR A 270 -6.42 -15.50 9.86
N SER A 271 -7.17 -16.23 9.03
CA SER A 271 -7.89 -17.44 9.44
C SER A 271 -6.97 -18.56 9.93
N LEU A 272 -5.67 -18.51 9.62
CA LEU A 272 -4.66 -19.44 10.15
C LEU A 272 -4.55 -19.40 11.68
N THR A 273 -4.84 -18.26 12.31
CA THR A 273 -4.78 -18.08 13.77
C THR A 273 -6.08 -17.58 14.38
N ASN A 274 -6.99 -17.05 13.57
CA ASN A 274 -8.32 -16.62 13.98
C ASN A 274 -9.37 -17.10 12.94
N PRO A 275 -9.85 -18.35 13.04
CA PRO A 275 -10.74 -18.95 12.03
C PRO A 275 -12.02 -18.16 11.75
N GLY A 276 -12.51 -17.36 12.70
CA GLY A 276 -13.68 -16.51 12.55
C GLY A 276 -13.42 -15.15 11.90
N PHE A 277 -12.17 -14.83 11.56
CA PHE A 277 -11.82 -13.55 10.96
C PHE A 277 -12.48 -13.35 9.59
N ASP A 278 -13.01 -12.15 9.36
CA ASP A 278 -13.51 -11.69 8.07
C ASP A 278 -13.07 -10.24 7.91
N ALA A 279 -12.44 -9.92 6.77
CA ALA A 279 -11.95 -8.58 6.50
C ALA A 279 -13.13 -7.62 6.29
N LEU A 280 -13.03 -6.41 6.83
CA LEU A 280 -14.05 -5.37 6.68
C LEU A 280 -14.28 -5.01 5.20
N PRO A 281 -15.52 -4.70 4.81
CA PRO A 281 -15.77 -4.04 3.55
C PRO A 281 -15.14 -2.64 3.55
N PHE A 282 -14.36 -2.34 2.52
CA PHE A 282 -13.70 -1.04 2.31
C PHE A 282 -14.02 -0.43 0.94
N GLU A 283 -14.86 -1.11 0.16
CA GLU A 283 -15.25 -0.79 -1.21
C GLU A 283 -15.82 0.62 -1.32
N GLN A 284 -16.57 1.08 -0.31
CA GLN A 284 -17.12 2.42 -0.30
C GLN A 284 -16.02 3.50 -0.30
N HIS A 285 -14.95 3.31 0.47
CA HIS A 285 -13.82 4.24 0.53
C HIS A 285 -13.00 4.20 -0.76
N LEU A 286 -12.74 2.99 -1.29
CA LEU A 286 -12.08 2.82 -2.58
C LEU A 286 -12.86 3.51 -3.71
N ASN A 287 -14.17 3.26 -3.80
CA ASN A 287 -15.03 3.87 -4.83
C ASN A 287 -15.15 5.38 -4.65
N ARG A 288 -15.11 5.89 -3.41
CA ARG A 288 -15.09 7.33 -3.17
C ARG A 288 -13.82 7.95 -3.76
N PHE A 289 -12.65 7.39 -3.48
CA PHE A 289 -11.39 7.85 -4.05
C PHE A 289 -11.42 7.81 -5.59
N ILE A 290 -11.88 6.70 -6.19
CA ILE A 290 -11.96 6.56 -7.64
C ILE A 290 -12.87 7.61 -8.28
N ASN A 291 -14.03 7.89 -7.67
CA ASN A 291 -15.06 8.74 -8.29
C ASN A 291 -14.98 10.23 -7.89
N GLN A 292 -14.28 10.57 -6.80
CA GLN A 292 -14.36 11.90 -6.19
C GLN A 292 -12.99 12.54 -5.91
N SER A 293 -11.87 11.86 -6.16
CA SER A 293 -10.54 12.44 -5.93
C SER A 293 -10.17 13.58 -6.87
N GLY A 294 -10.78 13.63 -8.06
CA GLY A 294 -10.45 14.61 -9.09
C GLY A 294 -9.20 14.28 -9.91
N TYR A 295 -8.47 13.21 -9.57
CA TYR A 295 -7.36 12.71 -10.39
C TYR A 295 -7.85 12.04 -11.67
N THR A 296 -6.96 11.90 -12.65
CA THR A 296 -7.27 11.29 -13.95
C THR A 296 -6.46 10.01 -14.15
N VAL A 297 -7.05 9.00 -14.80
CA VAL A 297 -6.31 7.82 -15.23
C VAL A 297 -5.38 8.22 -16.38
N THR A 298 -4.07 8.10 -16.18
CA THR A 298 -3.04 8.44 -17.16
C THR A 298 -2.34 7.22 -17.74
N GLU A 299 -2.42 6.07 -17.07
CA GLU A 299 -1.78 4.83 -17.47
C GLU A 299 -2.72 3.63 -17.25
N SER A 300 -2.55 2.59 -18.06
CA SER A 300 -3.24 1.30 -17.91
C SER A 300 -2.27 0.25 -17.40
N LEU A 301 -2.76 -0.63 -16.51
CA LEU A 301 -2.00 -1.79 -16.03
C LEU A 301 -2.13 -3.03 -16.94
N ILE A 302 -2.93 -2.91 -17.99
CA ILE A 302 -2.97 -3.86 -19.09
C ILE A 302 -2.75 -3.04 -20.36
N ASP A 303 -1.58 -3.22 -20.94
CA ASP A 303 -1.12 -2.51 -22.13
C ASP A 303 -1.17 -3.42 -23.36
N TYR A 304 -1.48 -2.82 -24.50
CA TYR A 304 -1.58 -3.48 -25.80
C TYR A 304 -0.64 -2.74 -26.76
N PRO A 305 0.63 -3.16 -26.85
CA PRO A 305 1.63 -2.42 -27.62
C PRO A 305 1.25 -2.38 -29.09
N THR A 306 1.63 -1.31 -29.81
CA THR A 306 1.26 -1.14 -31.24
C THR A 306 1.83 -2.23 -32.14
N GLU A 307 2.98 -2.79 -31.77
CA GLU A 307 3.61 -3.93 -32.42
C GLU A 307 4.00 -5.01 -31.40
N GLY A 308 4.05 -6.25 -31.86
CA GLY A 308 4.67 -7.36 -31.14
C GLY A 308 5.75 -8.04 -31.99
N ASN A 309 6.16 -9.23 -31.57
CA ASN A 309 7.21 -10.02 -32.22
C ASN A 309 6.84 -10.47 -33.65
N TYR A 310 5.56 -10.42 -34.00
CA TYR A 310 5.00 -10.86 -35.29
C TYR A 310 4.39 -9.70 -36.10
N GLY A 311 4.75 -8.45 -35.77
CA GLY A 311 4.34 -7.25 -36.49
C GLY A 311 3.21 -6.49 -35.80
N VAL A 312 2.32 -5.87 -36.58
CA VAL A 312 1.19 -5.08 -36.08
C VAL A 312 0.38 -5.91 -35.08
N ASN A 313 0.05 -5.33 -33.93
CA ASN A 313 -0.73 -5.99 -32.90
C ASN A 313 -2.23 -5.81 -33.12
N ILE A 314 -2.96 -6.91 -33.29
CA ILE A 314 -4.40 -6.85 -33.51
C ILE A 314 -5.21 -6.49 -32.26
N LEU A 315 -4.58 -6.57 -31.08
CA LEU A 315 -5.22 -6.25 -29.80
C LEU A 315 -5.29 -4.75 -29.47
N VAL A 316 -4.59 -3.88 -30.21
CA VAL A 316 -4.58 -2.42 -29.99
C VAL A 316 -6.02 -1.91 -29.96
N PRO A 317 -6.53 -1.38 -28.83
CA PRO A 317 -7.97 -1.26 -28.65
C PRO A 317 -8.72 -0.35 -29.63
N ASP A 318 -8.07 0.72 -30.09
CA ASP A 318 -8.71 1.78 -30.90
C ASP A 318 -8.61 1.51 -32.42
N ASP A 319 -7.83 0.51 -32.84
CA ASP A 319 -7.62 0.16 -34.24
C ASP A 319 -8.76 -0.72 -34.78
N THR A 320 -9.51 -0.26 -35.78
CA THR A 320 -10.70 -0.99 -36.29
C THR A 320 -10.47 -1.67 -37.63
N LEU A 321 -9.37 -1.37 -38.33
CA LEU A 321 -9.06 -1.88 -39.66
C LEU A 321 -7.64 -2.46 -39.70
N PHE A 322 -7.52 -3.72 -40.07
CA PHE A 322 -6.22 -4.40 -40.18
C PHE A 322 -5.99 -4.89 -41.61
N LEU A 323 -4.89 -4.43 -42.20
CA LEU A 323 -4.43 -4.87 -43.51
C LEU A 323 -3.48 -6.06 -43.34
N VAL A 324 -3.91 -7.24 -43.77
CA VAL A 324 -3.08 -8.45 -43.77
C VAL A 324 -2.64 -8.79 -45.18
N LYS A 325 -1.34 -9.00 -45.37
CA LYS A 325 -0.80 -9.57 -46.61
C LYS A 325 -1.33 -10.99 -46.78
N GLN A 326 -1.32 -11.48 -48.02
CA GLN A 326 -1.68 -12.87 -48.31
C GLN A 326 -0.82 -13.83 -47.47
N SER A 327 -1.46 -14.71 -46.68
CA SER A 327 -0.79 -15.57 -45.68
C SER A 327 0.04 -14.85 -44.60
N GLY A 328 -0.21 -13.56 -44.39
CA GLY A 328 0.45 -12.76 -43.37
C GLY A 328 -0.02 -13.09 -41.96
N PHE A 329 0.88 -12.89 -41.00
CA PHE A 329 0.59 -13.00 -39.58
C PHE A 329 0.56 -11.61 -38.94
N VAL A 330 -0.14 -11.51 -37.82
CA VAL A 330 -0.17 -10.36 -36.93
C VAL A 330 0.17 -10.81 -35.51
N SER A 331 0.61 -9.86 -34.69
CA SER A 331 0.81 -10.10 -33.26
C SER A 331 -0.51 -10.05 -32.50
N PHE A 332 -0.53 -10.76 -31.38
CA PHE A 332 -1.62 -10.77 -30.40
C PHE A 332 -0.97 -10.53 -29.05
N ALA A 333 -0.45 -9.31 -28.93
CA ALA A 333 0.47 -8.92 -27.88
C ALA A 333 -0.24 -8.14 -26.77
N ALA A 334 0.10 -8.45 -25.53
CA ALA A 334 -0.39 -7.74 -24.36
C ALA A 334 0.63 -7.80 -23.21
N ASN A 335 0.77 -6.70 -22.48
CA ASN A 335 1.56 -6.61 -21.26
C ASN A 335 0.60 -6.51 -20.07
N VAL A 336 0.54 -7.56 -19.26
CA VAL A 336 -0.37 -7.64 -18.11
C VAL A 336 0.44 -7.48 -16.83
N THR A 337 0.19 -6.43 -16.04
CA THR A 337 0.89 -6.24 -14.75
C THR A 337 0.70 -7.46 -13.83
N LYS A 338 1.74 -7.84 -13.09
CA LYS A 338 1.71 -8.99 -12.15
C LYS A 338 0.51 -8.88 -11.20
N GLY A 339 -0.25 -9.96 -11.04
CA GLY A 339 -1.43 -10.03 -10.19
C GLY A 339 -2.75 -9.71 -10.89
N LEU A 340 -2.70 -9.17 -12.12
CA LEU A 340 -3.88 -8.99 -12.96
C LEU A 340 -4.17 -10.23 -13.80
N SER A 341 -5.34 -10.22 -14.43
CA SER A 341 -5.73 -11.24 -15.39
C SER A 341 -6.32 -10.60 -16.63
N LEU A 342 -6.07 -11.28 -17.76
CA LEU A 342 -6.58 -10.92 -19.07
C LEU A 342 -7.05 -12.20 -19.76
N MET A 343 -8.29 -12.19 -20.23
CA MET A 343 -8.79 -13.11 -21.23
C MET A 343 -9.35 -12.30 -22.39
N VAL A 344 -9.05 -12.71 -23.61
CA VAL A 344 -9.65 -12.14 -24.83
C VAL A 344 -10.47 -13.23 -25.51
N ARG A 345 -11.72 -12.92 -25.84
CA ARG A 345 -12.56 -13.77 -26.68
C ARG A 345 -12.64 -13.17 -28.08
N ILE A 346 -12.37 -14.00 -29.07
CA ILE A 346 -12.52 -13.64 -30.48
C ILE A 346 -13.77 -14.32 -31.01
N THR A 347 -14.58 -13.60 -31.79
CA THR A 347 -15.73 -14.13 -32.50
C THR A 347 -15.68 -13.68 -33.96
N GLY A 348 -15.53 -14.63 -34.89
CA GLY A 348 -15.62 -14.34 -36.32
C GLY A 348 -17.07 -14.20 -36.76
N LEU A 349 -17.42 -13.05 -37.35
CA LEU A 349 -18.78 -12.79 -37.83
C LEU A 349 -18.93 -13.25 -39.28
N ALA A 350 -20.15 -13.66 -39.65
CA ALA A 350 -20.45 -14.04 -41.04
C ALA A 350 -20.26 -12.82 -41.96
N GLN A 351 -19.74 -13.04 -43.16
CA GLN A 351 -19.82 -12.05 -44.24
C GLN A 351 -21.21 -12.16 -44.88
N ASP A 352 -21.88 -11.04 -45.12
CA ASP A 352 -23.12 -11.01 -45.93
C ASP A 352 -22.90 -11.49 -47.38
N THR A 353 -21.65 -11.71 -47.80
CA THR A 353 -21.29 -12.36 -49.07
C THR A 353 -19.94 -13.08 -48.93
N VAL A 354 -19.95 -14.41 -48.87
CA VAL A 354 -18.74 -15.23 -48.87
C VAL A 354 -18.10 -15.16 -50.26
N THR A 355 -17.05 -14.36 -50.42
CA THR A 355 -16.10 -14.57 -51.53
C THR A 355 -15.01 -15.51 -50.98
N VAL A 356 -15.13 -16.80 -51.27
CA VAL A 356 -14.11 -17.79 -50.89
C VAL A 356 -12.85 -17.47 -51.68
N TYR A 357 -11.84 -16.90 -51.02
CA TYR A 357 -10.52 -16.78 -51.62
C TYR A 357 -9.89 -18.18 -51.71
N PRO A 358 -9.20 -18.51 -52.82
CA PRO A 358 -8.62 -19.83 -53.05
C PRO A 358 -7.53 -20.19 -52.04
N ASP A 359 -7.15 -19.30 -51.11
CA ASP A 359 -6.18 -19.45 -50.03
C ASP A 359 -6.70 -19.16 -48.62
N SER A 360 -8.02 -19.01 -48.47
CA SER A 360 -8.70 -19.07 -47.16
C SER A 360 -8.29 -20.34 -46.39
N LEU A 361 -8.30 -20.29 -45.05
CA LEU A 361 -8.06 -21.50 -44.23
C LEU A 361 -9.00 -22.67 -44.59
N SER A 362 -10.05 -22.41 -45.37
CA SER A 362 -10.95 -23.35 -46.05
C SER A 362 -10.47 -23.86 -47.42
N TRP A 363 -9.23 -24.36 -47.54
CA TRP A 363 -8.79 -25.14 -48.72
C TRP A 363 -9.62 -26.41 -48.98
N PHE A 364 -10.45 -26.80 -48.02
CA PHE A 364 -11.40 -27.89 -48.16
C PHE A 364 -12.82 -27.40 -47.86
N PRO A 365 -13.72 -27.34 -48.86
CA PRO A 365 -15.12 -26.92 -48.66
C PRO A 365 -15.95 -27.88 -47.78
N PHE A 366 -15.34 -28.98 -47.30
CA PHE A 366 -15.97 -30.00 -46.46
C PHE A 366 -15.51 -29.96 -44.98
N PHE A 367 -14.55 -29.10 -44.63
CA PHE A 367 -14.10 -28.92 -43.24
C PHE A 367 -14.52 -27.54 -42.74
N ASN A 368 -15.19 -27.51 -41.58
CA ASN A 368 -15.54 -26.28 -40.86
C ASN A 368 -14.25 -25.69 -40.25
N CYS A 369 -13.36 -25.16 -41.10
CA CYS A 369 -12.08 -24.59 -40.71
C CYS A 369 -12.29 -23.28 -39.93
N PRO A 370 -11.45 -23.00 -38.92
CA PRO A 370 -11.60 -21.78 -38.14
C PRO A 370 -11.25 -20.54 -38.98
N ARG A 371 -12.04 -19.47 -38.84
CA ARG A 371 -11.84 -18.18 -39.57
C ARG A 371 -10.58 -17.42 -39.15
N PHE A 372 -9.93 -17.89 -38.10
CA PHE A 372 -8.66 -17.41 -37.60
C PHE A 372 -7.89 -18.60 -37.06
N ALA A 373 -6.57 -18.53 -37.11
CA ALA A 373 -5.69 -19.57 -36.62
C ALA A 373 -4.46 -18.94 -35.96
N TYR A 374 -3.73 -19.74 -35.22
CA TYR A 374 -2.47 -19.32 -34.60
C TYR A 374 -1.38 -20.37 -34.83
N ALA A 375 -0.13 -19.92 -34.87
CA ALA A 375 1.01 -20.83 -34.94
C ALA A 375 1.35 -21.33 -33.52
N ILE A 376 1.32 -22.64 -33.32
CA ILE A 376 1.66 -23.27 -32.03
C ILE A 376 3.09 -22.93 -31.60
N SER A 377 4.01 -22.86 -32.56
CA SER A 377 5.41 -22.44 -32.33
C SER A 377 5.55 -20.98 -31.87
N GLY A 378 4.51 -20.16 -32.07
CA GLY A 378 4.53 -18.73 -31.75
C GLY A 378 3.86 -18.37 -30.43
N VAL A 379 3.41 -19.36 -29.65
CA VAL A 379 2.71 -19.13 -28.37
C VAL A 379 3.68 -18.62 -27.32
N GLN A 380 3.46 -17.39 -26.85
CA GLN A 380 4.16 -16.78 -25.73
C GLN A 380 3.14 -16.36 -24.67
N ASN A 381 3.14 -17.06 -23.53
CA ASN A 381 2.33 -16.72 -22.35
C ASN A 381 0.80 -16.66 -22.57
N TRP A 382 0.29 -17.38 -23.57
CA TRP A 382 -1.14 -17.55 -23.82
C TRP A 382 -1.58 -19.00 -23.60
N THR A 383 -2.74 -19.17 -22.96
CA THR A 383 -3.49 -20.43 -22.87
C THR A 383 -4.76 -20.32 -23.71
N MET A 384 -4.97 -21.24 -24.65
CA MET A 384 -6.09 -21.20 -25.59
C MET A 384 -7.24 -22.10 -25.13
N GLY A 385 -8.46 -21.56 -25.17
CA GLY A 385 -9.69 -22.33 -25.02
C GLY A 385 -9.98 -23.18 -26.25
N LYS A 386 -10.97 -24.07 -26.15
CA LYS A 386 -11.45 -24.86 -27.29
C LYS A 386 -12.16 -23.94 -28.30
N TYR A 387 -11.82 -24.06 -29.58
CA TYR A 387 -12.55 -23.39 -30.66
C TYR A 387 -13.97 -23.96 -30.79
N ASP A 388 -14.98 -23.10 -30.76
CA ASP A 388 -16.37 -23.46 -31.07
C ASP A 388 -16.69 -23.05 -32.51
N SER A 389 -16.79 -24.06 -33.38
CA SER A 389 -17.03 -23.89 -34.80
C SER A 389 -18.49 -23.63 -35.17
N LYS A 390 -19.42 -23.68 -34.22
CA LYS A 390 -20.83 -23.29 -34.45
C LYS A 390 -21.02 -21.78 -34.42
N VAL A 391 -20.24 -21.10 -33.58
CA VAL A 391 -20.33 -19.65 -33.35
C VAL A 391 -19.00 -18.93 -33.67
N ASN A 392 -18.05 -19.64 -34.27
CA ASN A 392 -16.73 -19.14 -34.66
C ASN A 392 -16.00 -18.39 -33.53
N THR A 393 -15.95 -18.97 -32.32
CA THR A 393 -15.36 -18.30 -31.16
C THR A 393 -14.27 -19.12 -30.48
N GLN A 394 -13.30 -18.42 -29.91
CA GLN A 394 -12.24 -18.98 -29.07
C GLN A 394 -11.78 -17.95 -28.04
N THR A 395 -11.34 -18.45 -26.88
CA THR A 395 -10.77 -17.63 -25.81
C THR A 395 -9.25 -17.81 -25.73
N PHE A 396 -8.58 -16.73 -25.34
CA PHE A 396 -7.14 -16.65 -25.14
C PHE A 396 -6.91 -16.02 -23.76
N THR A 397 -6.28 -16.75 -22.85
CA THR A 397 -6.07 -16.30 -21.47
C THR A 397 -4.59 -16.13 -21.20
N CYS A 398 -4.18 -14.99 -20.69
CA CYS A 398 -2.81 -14.75 -20.23
C CYS A 398 -2.45 -15.81 -19.18
N THR A 399 -1.38 -16.57 -19.41
CA THR A 399 -1.00 -17.68 -18.53
C THR A 399 -0.38 -17.20 -17.22
N GLU A 400 0.56 -16.26 -17.31
CA GLU A 400 1.33 -15.73 -16.18
C GLU A 400 1.44 -14.20 -16.27
N SER A 401 0.71 -13.47 -15.43
CA SER A 401 0.82 -12.00 -15.35
C SER A 401 2.23 -11.55 -14.93
N GLY A 402 2.69 -10.39 -15.39
CA GLY A 402 4.04 -9.90 -15.19
C GLY A 402 5.04 -10.39 -16.24
N ARG A 403 4.57 -11.17 -17.23
CA ARG A 403 5.32 -11.55 -18.42
C ARG A 403 4.56 -11.08 -19.67
N PRO A 404 5.27 -10.62 -20.72
CA PRO A 404 4.62 -10.23 -21.96
C PRO A 404 3.94 -11.45 -22.60
N CYS A 405 2.76 -11.23 -23.16
CA CYS A 405 2.06 -12.19 -24.00
C CYS A 405 2.25 -11.81 -25.46
N ASP A 406 2.43 -12.80 -26.33
CA ASP A 406 2.32 -12.62 -27.77
C ASP A 406 1.95 -13.95 -28.44
N LEU A 407 1.24 -13.87 -29.55
CA LEU A 407 0.86 -15.02 -30.34
C LEU A 407 0.80 -14.63 -31.81
N GLN A 408 1.46 -15.45 -32.63
CA GLN A 408 1.41 -15.29 -34.08
C GLN A 408 0.04 -15.74 -34.59
N MET A 409 -0.79 -14.79 -35.01
CA MET A 409 -2.17 -15.01 -35.44
C MET A 409 -2.33 -14.78 -36.94
N ARG A 410 -3.23 -15.56 -37.56
CA ARG A 410 -3.70 -15.39 -38.94
C ARG A 410 -5.22 -15.24 -38.92
N PHE A 411 -5.73 -14.31 -39.72
CA PHE A 411 -7.16 -14.07 -39.88
C PHE A 411 -7.52 -14.13 -41.36
N ASP A 412 -8.65 -14.76 -41.67
CA ASP A 412 -9.27 -14.59 -42.99
C ASP A 412 -9.85 -13.16 -43.11
N PRO A 413 -10.00 -12.61 -44.33
CA PRO A 413 -10.68 -11.33 -44.49
C PRO A 413 -12.11 -11.38 -43.93
N GLY A 414 -12.54 -10.30 -43.26
CA GLY A 414 -13.90 -10.16 -42.76
C GLY A 414 -14.01 -9.50 -41.38
N PRO A 415 -15.25 -9.41 -40.87
CA PRO A 415 -15.54 -8.80 -39.58
C PRO A 415 -15.29 -9.76 -38.39
N TYR A 416 -14.76 -9.21 -37.31
CA TYR A 416 -14.53 -9.91 -36.04
C TYR A 416 -14.92 -9.04 -34.84
N THR A 417 -15.35 -9.69 -33.77
CA THR A 417 -15.55 -9.07 -32.46
C THR A 417 -14.52 -9.60 -31.48
N PHE A 418 -13.91 -8.69 -30.72
CA PHE A 418 -12.95 -8.96 -29.66
C PHE A 418 -13.53 -8.47 -28.35
N GLU A 419 -13.68 -9.36 -27.38
CA GLU A 419 -14.16 -9.05 -26.05
C GLU A 419 -13.02 -9.24 -25.06
N TYR A 420 -12.70 -8.18 -24.33
CA TYR A 420 -11.61 -8.14 -23.36
C TYR A 420 -12.20 -8.31 -21.97
N TYR A 421 -11.69 -9.29 -21.23
CA TYR A 421 -12.08 -9.60 -19.87
C TYR A 421 -10.87 -9.36 -18.98
N GLU A 422 -10.78 -8.12 -18.48
CA GLU A 422 -9.72 -7.68 -17.59
C GLU A 422 -10.18 -7.86 -16.13
N LYS A 423 -9.22 -7.93 -15.20
CA LYS A 423 -9.49 -7.95 -13.74
C LYS A 423 -10.32 -9.17 -13.28
N GLY A 424 -10.30 -10.27 -14.05
CA GLY A 424 -11.05 -11.49 -13.73
C GLY A 424 -12.57 -11.31 -13.80
N LEU A 425 -13.05 -10.25 -14.45
CA LEU A 425 -14.47 -9.96 -14.60
C LEU A 425 -15.15 -10.98 -15.53
N LYS A 426 -16.41 -11.29 -15.22
CA LYS A 426 -17.24 -12.18 -16.06
C LYS A 426 -17.83 -11.49 -17.28
N ASN A 427 -17.94 -10.16 -17.22
CA ASN A 427 -18.42 -9.33 -18.33
C ASN A 427 -17.22 -8.65 -18.99
N PRO A 428 -17.26 -8.42 -20.30
CA PRO A 428 -16.17 -7.75 -20.98
C PRO A 428 -16.04 -6.31 -20.48
N THR A 429 -14.81 -5.88 -20.20
CA THR A 429 -14.47 -4.48 -19.91
C THR A 429 -14.42 -3.64 -21.16
N ARG A 430 -14.14 -4.27 -22.30
CA ARG A 430 -14.13 -3.64 -23.62
C ARG A 430 -14.64 -4.62 -24.67
N ILE A 431 -15.36 -4.09 -25.65
CA ILE A 431 -15.76 -4.79 -26.86
C ILE A 431 -15.23 -3.99 -28.05
N LYS A 432 -14.52 -4.64 -28.94
CA LYS A 432 -13.90 -4.07 -30.13
C LYS A 432 -14.41 -4.79 -31.35
N HIS A 433 -14.81 -4.05 -32.37
CA HIS A 433 -15.19 -4.59 -33.66
C HIS A 433 -14.13 -4.21 -34.69
N ILE A 434 -13.63 -5.21 -35.41
CA ILE A 434 -12.59 -5.01 -36.42
C ILE A 434 -13.02 -5.57 -37.76
N THR A 435 -12.44 -5.01 -38.82
CA THR A 435 -12.46 -5.59 -40.16
C THR A 435 -11.05 -5.92 -40.60
N VAL A 436 -10.83 -7.17 -40.99
CA VAL A 436 -9.60 -7.64 -41.59
C VAL A 436 -9.75 -7.59 -43.11
N VAL A 437 -8.83 -6.91 -43.79
CA VAL A 437 -8.84 -6.76 -45.25
C VAL A 437 -7.54 -7.28 -45.84
N GLN A 438 -7.65 -7.96 -46.97
CA GLN A 438 -6.49 -8.42 -47.73
C GLN A 438 -5.78 -7.23 -48.37
N ALA A 439 -4.49 -7.06 -48.09
CA ALA A 439 -3.67 -6.04 -48.73
C ALA A 439 -3.53 -6.34 -50.24
N PRO A 440 -3.45 -5.31 -51.11
CA PRO A 440 -3.23 -5.50 -52.54
C PRO A 440 -1.94 -6.29 -52.81
N THR A 441 -2.01 -7.28 -53.69
CA THR A 441 -0.82 -7.94 -54.25
C THR A 441 -0.17 -6.99 -55.26
N ASN A 442 1.05 -6.52 -54.97
CA ASN A 442 1.87 -5.83 -55.96
C ASN A 442 2.49 -6.83 -56.95
#